data_AF-A0A9P4JTK0-F1
#
_entry.id   AF-A0A9P4JTK0-F1
#
_cell.length_a   1.000
_cell.length_b   1.000
_cell.length_c   1.000
_cell.angle_alpha   90.00
_cell.angle_beta   90.00
_cell.angle_gamma   90.00
#
_symmetry.space_group_name_H-M   'P 1'
#
loop_
_entity.id
_entity.type
_entity.pdbx_description
1 polymer ?
#
loop_
_entity_poly.entity_id
_entity_poly.type
_entity_poly.pdbx_seq_one_letter_code
_entity_poly.pdbx_strand_id
1 'polypeptide(L)'
;MPTPYSESFLAKKPTVPPSFEGVDYDDNNALKAAQDAIIREQWVKVMMARLVREEMGKCYHREGVNHLEKCGKLRGELPFSRQFSCDCSSEQH
;
A
#
# COMPACT_ATOMS: atom_id res chain seq x y z
N MET A 1 -5.67 20.80 -4.17
CA MET A 1 -5.57 20.96 -2.70
C MET A 1 -6.04 19.67 -2.05
N PRO A 2 -5.39 19.18 -0.99
CA PRO A 2 -5.95 18.07 -0.23
C PRO A 2 -7.26 18.57 0.41
N THR A 3 -8.36 17.86 0.15
CA THR A 3 -9.63 18.12 0.81
C THR A 3 -9.47 17.92 2.33
N PRO A 4 -10.04 18.79 3.18
CA PRO A 4 -10.02 18.55 4.62
C PRO A 4 -10.71 17.20 4.91
N TYR A 5 -10.05 16.37 5.71
CA TYR A 5 -10.59 15.08 6.10
C TYR A 5 -11.90 15.27 6.87
N SER A 6 -12.93 14.48 6.56
CA SER A 6 -14.21 14.54 7.27
C SER A 6 -14.04 14.13 8.74
N GLU A 7 -14.85 14.69 9.63
CA GLU A 7 -14.83 14.36 11.07
C GLU A 7 -15.00 12.85 11.32
N SER A 8 -15.82 12.21 10.49
CA SER A 8 -16.02 10.75 10.49
C SER A 8 -14.77 9.93 10.15
N PHE A 9 -13.84 10.50 9.37
CA PHE A 9 -12.57 9.86 9.02
C PHE A 9 -11.55 10.00 10.15
N LEU A 10 -11.48 11.18 10.78
CA LEU A 10 -10.63 11.39 11.96
C LEU A 10 -11.04 10.49 13.12
N ALA A 11 -12.34 10.38 13.39
CA ALA A 11 -12.87 9.54 14.47
C ALA A 11 -12.57 8.05 14.29
N LYS A 12 -12.37 7.59 13.05
CA LYS A 12 -12.12 6.17 12.74
C LYS A 12 -10.64 5.85 12.58
N LYS A 13 -9.73 6.82 12.65
CA LYS A 13 -8.30 6.58 12.50
C LYS A 13 -7.82 5.64 13.62
N PRO A 14 -7.10 4.54 13.29
CA PRO A 14 -6.58 3.67 14.33
C PRO A 14 -5.49 4.42 15.12
N THR A 15 -5.59 4.39 16.44
CA THR A 15 -4.61 5.01 17.37
C THR A 15 -3.40 4.09 17.61
N VAL A 16 -3.57 2.79 17.38
CA VAL A 16 -2.56 1.75 17.59
C VAL A 16 -1.65 1.66 16.35
N PRO A 17 -0.33 1.48 16.51
CA PRO A 17 0.56 1.23 15.38
C PRO A 17 0.13 -0.03 14.59
N PRO A 18 0.38 -0.09 13.27
CA PRO A 18 0.04 -1.22 12.41
C PRO A 18 1.06 -2.37 12.58
N SER A 19 1.25 -2.80 13.82
CA SER A 19 2.15 -3.88 14.20
C SER A 19 1.49 -4.73 15.27
N PHE A 20 1.92 -5.98 15.36
CA PHE A 20 1.45 -6.90 16.38
C PHE A 20 2.42 -7.02 17.57
N GLU A 21 3.51 -6.25 17.53
CA GLU A 21 4.48 -6.16 18.61
C GLU A 21 3.85 -5.53 19.85
N GLY A 22 3.86 -6.26 20.96
CA GLY A 22 3.37 -5.78 22.26
C GLY A 22 1.85 -5.81 22.44
N VAL A 23 1.11 -6.52 21.57
CA VAL A 23 -0.33 -6.74 21.76
C VAL A 23 -0.55 -7.90 22.73
N ASP A 24 -1.43 -7.70 23.70
CA ASP A 24 -1.90 -8.77 24.58
C ASP A 24 -2.87 -9.67 23.79
N TYR A 25 -2.53 -10.95 23.69
CA TYR A 25 -3.29 -11.93 22.91
C TYR A 25 -4.53 -12.45 23.64
N ASP A 26 -4.61 -12.25 24.95
CA ASP A 26 -5.76 -12.67 25.74
C ASP A 26 -6.90 -11.63 25.69
N ASP A 27 -6.59 -10.37 25.31
CA ASP A 27 -7.59 -9.32 25.06
C ASP A 27 -8.03 -9.28 23.58
N ASN A 28 -9.19 -9.88 23.32
CA ASN A 28 -9.82 -9.89 22.00
C ASN A 28 -10.05 -8.49 21.40
N ASN A 29 -10.27 -7.45 22.22
CA ASN A 29 -10.50 -6.09 21.73
C ASN A 29 -9.20 -5.46 21.23
N ALA A 30 -8.11 -5.60 21.99
CA ALA A 30 -6.79 -5.12 21.60
C ALA A 30 -6.28 -5.82 20.33
N LEU A 31 -6.48 -7.14 20.24
CA LEU A 31 -6.17 -7.94 19.05
C LEU A 31 -6.90 -7.41 17.81
N LYS A 32 -8.21 -7.14 17.92
CA LYS A 32 -9.02 -6.66 16.80
C LYS A 32 -8.62 -5.26 16.36
N ALA A 33 -8.30 -4.37 17.29
CA ALA A 33 -7.81 -3.04 16.97
C ALA A 33 -6.48 -3.06 16.18
N ALA A 34 -5.54 -3.93 16.57
CA ALA A 34 -4.27 -4.12 15.86
C ALA A 34 -4.49 -4.71 14.45
N GLN A 35 -5.37 -5.71 14.32
CA GLN A 35 -5.74 -6.29 13.03
C GLN A 35 -6.34 -5.24 12.08
N ASP A 36 -7.27 -4.41 12.56
CA ASP A 36 -7.90 -3.36 11.77
C ASP A 36 -6.89 -2.29 11.31
N ALA A 37 -5.91 -1.94 12.15
CA ALA A 37 -4.85 -1.02 11.78
C ALA A 37 -3.98 -1.57 10.64
N ILE A 38 -3.57 -2.85 10.73
CA ILE A 38 -2.78 -3.52 9.69
C ILE A 38 -3.54 -3.61 8.37
N ILE A 39 -4.80 -4.06 8.42
CA ILE A 39 -5.63 -4.25 7.23
C ILE A 39 -5.82 -2.91 6.51
N ARG A 40 -6.05 -1.81 7.22
CA ARG A 40 -6.20 -0.48 6.61
C ARG A 40 -4.94 -0.05 5.86
N GLU A 41 -3.76 -0.25 6.44
CA GLU A 41 -2.50 0.06 5.76
C GLU A 41 -2.27 -0.79 4.51
N GLN A 42 -2.66 -2.06 4.55
CA GLN A 42 -2.63 -2.93 3.37
C GLN A 42 -3.58 -2.42 2.28
N TRP A 43 -4.81 -2.02 2.63
CA TRP A 43 -5.75 -1.43 1.68
C TRP A 43 -5.23 -0.13 1.07
N VAL A 44 -4.59 0.74 1.86
CA VAL A 44 -3.95 1.97 1.33
C VAL A 44 -2.90 1.61 0.29
N LYS A 45 -2.00 0.65 0.58
CA LYS A 45 -0.99 0.18 -0.39
C LYS A 45 -1.62 -0.38 -1.67
N VAL A 46 -2.70 -1.16 -1.55
CA VAL A 46 -3.43 -1.70 -2.71
C VAL A 46 -4.08 -0.60 -3.53
N MET A 47 -4.69 0.40 -2.89
CA MET A 47 -5.30 1.54 -3.58
C MET A 47 -4.26 2.42 -4.27
N MET A 48 -3.11 2.67 -3.65
CA MET A 48 -1.99 3.36 -4.28
C MET A 48 -1.48 2.59 -5.50
N ALA A 49 -1.29 1.27 -5.39
CA ALA A 49 -0.88 0.45 -6.52
C ALA A 49 -1.92 0.45 -7.66
N ARG A 50 -3.22 0.52 -7.34
CA ARG A 50 -4.27 0.65 -8.35
C ARG A 50 -4.16 1.98 -9.12
N LEU A 51 -3.96 3.09 -8.43
CA LEU A 51 -3.79 4.41 -9.07
C LEU A 51 -2.56 4.43 -10.00
N VAL A 52 -1.42 3.90 -9.54
CA VAL A 52 -0.22 3.80 -10.36
C VAL A 52 -0.46 2.93 -11.60
N ARG A 53 -1.19 1.82 -11.48
CA ARG A 53 -1.56 0.99 -12.63
C ARG A 53 -2.45 1.72 -13.63
N GLU A 54 -3.43 2.49 -13.16
CA GLU A 54 -4.31 3.29 -14.03
C GLU A 54 -3.53 4.37 -14.79
N GLU A 55 -2.63 5.10 -14.11
CA GLU A 55 -1.74 6.07 -14.76
C GLU A 55 -0.75 5.42 -15.72
N MET A 56 -0.24 4.24 -15.41
CA MET A 56 0.63 3.48 -16.30
C MET A 56 -0.11 3.06 -17.58
N GLY A 57 -1.37 2.64 -17.46
CA GLY A 57 -2.23 2.36 -18.62
C GLY A 57 -2.42 3.58 -19.52
N LYS A 58 -2.62 4.77 -18.93
CA LYS A 58 -2.68 6.04 -19.69
C LYS A 58 -1.35 6.39 -20.35
N CYS A 59 -0.22 6.08 -19.71
CA CYS A 59 1.10 6.30 -20.30
C CYS A 59 1.33 5.39 -21.52
N TYR A 60 0.94 4.12 -21.42
CA TYR A 60 0.98 3.17 -22.54
C TYR A 60 0.12 3.61 -23.71
N HIS A 61 -1.08 4.14 -23.44
CA HIS A 61 -1.95 4.64 -24.49
C HIS A 61 -1.42 5.91 -25.17
N ARG A 62 -0.75 6.81 -24.43
CA ARG A 62 -0.23 8.07 -24.96
C ARG A 62 1.08 7.92 -25.74
N GLU A 63 2.01 7.12 -25.25
CA GLU A 63 3.38 7.04 -25.80
C GLU A 63 3.55 5.94 -26.86
N GLY A 64 2.60 5.00 -26.96
CA GLY A 64 2.64 3.92 -27.93
C GLY A 64 3.95 3.12 -27.85
N VAL A 65 4.67 2.99 -28.96
CA VAL A 65 5.97 2.28 -29.03
C VAL A 65 7.06 2.87 -28.12
N ASN A 66 6.94 4.12 -27.65
CA ASN A 66 7.92 4.77 -26.76
C ASN A 66 7.67 4.49 -25.26
N HIS A 67 6.77 3.56 -24.93
CA HIS A 67 6.41 3.30 -23.54
C HIS A 67 7.55 2.76 -22.66
N LEU A 68 8.63 2.24 -23.24
CA LEU A 68 9.77 1.69 -22.51
C LEU A 68 10.62 2.79 -21.86
N GLU A 69 10.88 3.88 -22.58
CA GLU A 69 11.75 4.96 -22.10
C GLU A 69 10.98 5.96 -21.22
N LYS A 70 9.72 6.22 -21.54
CA LYS A 70 8.95 7.29 -20.89
C LYS A 70 8.06 6.81 -19.73
N CYS A 71 7.54 5.58 -19.79
CA CYS A 71 6.65 5.05 -18.74
C CYS A 71 7.39 4.29 -17.62
N GLY A 72 8.73 4.19 -17.67
CA GLY A 72 9.54 3.52 -16.65
C GLY A 72 9.45 4.17 -15.26
N LYS A 73 9.25 5.48 -15.20
CA LYS A 73 9.14 6.25 -13.94
C LYS A 73 8.01 5.73 -13.04
N LEU A 74 6.86 5.39 -13.62
CA LEU A 74 5.70 4.87 -12.89
C LEU A 74 5.91 3.45 -12.36
N ARG A 75 6.83 2.66 -12.93
CA ARG A 75 7.12 1.30 -12.46
C ARG A 75 7.93 1.29 -11.16
N GLY A 76 8.83 2.27 -10.98
CA GLY A 76 9.63 2.41 -9.76
C GLY A 76 8.84 2.91 -8.54
N GLU A 77 7.66 3.50 -8.78
CA GLU A 77 6.75 3.99 -7.73
C GLU A 77 5.78 2.91 -7.22
N LEU A 78 5.80 1.71 -7.82
CA LEU A 78 4.97 0.62 -7.33
C LEU A 78 5.43 0.23 -5.91
N PRO A 79 4.56 0.35 -4.89
CA PRO A 79 4.92 0.10 -3.49
C PRO A 79 5.29 -1.37 -3.20
N PHE A 80 5.15 -2.24 -4.20
CA PHE A 80 5.44 -3.67 -4.12
C PHE A 80 6.74 -4.09 -4.81
N SER A 81 7.39 -3.19 -5.57
CA SER A 81 8.56 -3.52 -6.40
C SER A 81 9.82 -3.89 -5.59
N ARG A 82 9.92 -3.41 -4.34
CA ARG A 82 11.08 -3.68 -3.47
C ARG A 82 10.94 -4.85 -2.50
N GLN A 83 9.73 -5.27 -2.12
CA GLN A 83 9.58 -6.35 -1.13
C GLN A 83 9.67 -7.74 -1.79
N PHE A 84 9.03 -7.93 -2.94
CA PHE A 84 9.05 -9.22 -3.65
C PHE A 84 10.40 -9.56 -4.30
N SER A 85 11.30 -8.59 -4.49
CA SER A 85 12.66 -8.86 -4.98
C SER A 85 13.56 -9.45 -3.90
N CYS A 86 13.24 -9.30 -2.62
CA CYS A 86 14.03 -9.85 -1.51
C CYS A 86 13.53 -11.22 -1.02
N ASP A 87 12.23 -11.52 -1.13
CA ASP A 87 11.68 -12.80 -0.66
C ASP A 87 11.85 -13.98 -1.66
N CYS A 88 12.21 -13.74 -2.92
CA CYS A 88 12.42 -14.82 -3.91
C CYS A 88 13.89 -15.28 -4.02
N SER A 89 14.85 -14.57 -3.41
CA SER A 89 16.27 -14.96 -3.43
C SER A 89 16.71 -15.79 -2.21
N SER A 90 15.89 -15.89 -1.16
CA SER A 90 16.22 -16.66 0.05
C SER A 90 15.67 -18.09 0.06
N GLU A 91 14.90 -18.51 -0.95
CA GLU A 91 14.30 -19.86 -1.04
C GLU A 91 15.05 -20.78 -2.03
N GLN A 92 16.30 -20.44 -2.35
CA GLN A 92 17.24 -21.27 -3.10
C GLN A 92 18.47 -21.58 -2.23
N HIS A 93 18.28 -22.33 -1.14
CA HIS A 93 19.34 -23.10 -0.51
C HIS A 93 18.82 -24.25 0.35
#